data_AF-A0A497S1T8-F1
#
_entry.id   AF-A0A497S1T8-F1
#
_cell.length_a   1.000
_cell.length_b   1.000
_cell.length_c   1.000
_cell.angle_alpha   90.00
_cell.angle_beta   90.00
_cell.angle_gamma   90.00
#
_symmetry.space_group_name_H-M   'P 1'
#
loop_
_entity.id
_entity.type
_entity.pdbx_description
1 polymer ?
#
loop_
_entity_poly.entity_id
_entity_poly.type
_entity_poly.pdbx_seq_one_letter_code
_entity_poly.pdbx_strand_id
1 'polypeptide(L)'
;MKTPNLKPRRMNLKPEYVNGLLGMSFSMEEIKILLEKMRYGVELDGNKIQVLIPPYRTDVLHPIDLIEDIAIAHGYENFEPEMPKLGTVGEPDELERFSSTLRELMLGFGFQEVMTLIMTSKKNLFDRMGVPEELTTMTKSPVSLEHSIARTWLIPSLMEVLERNKNREYPQRIFEVGDCINAKGDDKRKLAGVIAHSKTNFSEMKSIFTGILENLGMKYKIEEFKHGSFIPGRCASVKYGFFGEIHPKVLENFNLEVPVTAFELDLSLILEGL
;
A
#
# COMPACT_ATOMS: atom_id res chain seq x y z
N MET A 1 14.00 -4.57 52.77
CA MET A 1 12.98 -5.33 52.02
C MET A 1 13.55 -6.70 51.69
N LYS A 2 12.81 -7.80 51.91
CA LYS A 2 13.24 -9.13 51.45
C LYS A 2 12.83 -9.29 49.98
N THR A 3 13.81 -9.48 49.11
CA THR A 3 13.63 -9.75 47.68
C THR A 3 14.08 -11.17 47.34
N PRO A 4 13.41 -11.85 46.39
CA PRO A 4 12.22 -11.41 45.64
C PRO A 4 10.91 -11.52 46.45
N ASN A 5 9.94 -10.64 46.17
CA ASN A 5 8.57 -10.78 46.68
C ASN A 5 7.76 -11.68 45.73
N LEU A 6 7.50 -12.92 46.16
CA LEU A 6 6.79 -13.92 45.36
C LEU A 6 5.29 -14.01 45.70
N LYS A 7 4.74 -13.03 46.42
CA LYS A 7 3.31 -13.02 46.76
C LYS A 7 2.47 -12.80 45.48
N PRO A 8 1.45 -13.64 45.22
CA PRO A 8 0.55 -13.44 44.10
C PRO A 8 -0.16 -12.08 44.18
N ARG A 9 -0.33 -11.43 43.03
CA ARG A 9 -1.15 -10.22 42.92
C ARG A 9 -2.62 -10.63 42.84
N ARG A 10 -3.48 -9.90 43.54
CA ARG A 10 -4.93 -10.17 43.52
C ARG A 10 -5.63 -9.29 42.50
N MET A 11 -6.52 -9.87 41.71
CA MET A 11 -7.36 -9.14 40.76
C MET A 11 -8.79 -9.68 40.85
N ASN A 12 -9.77 -8.77 40.88
CA ASN A 12 -11.17 -9.14 40.91
C ASN A 12 -11.71 -9.24 39.48
N LEU A 13 -12.41 -10.32 39.18
CA LEU A 13 -13.04 -10.59 37.90
C LEU A 13 -14.54 -10.80 38.10
N LYS A 14 -15.34 -10.15 37.26
CA LYS A 14 -16.80 -10.26 37.28
C LYS A 14 -17.26 -11.27 36.23
N PRO A 15 -18.08 -12.29 36.56
CA PRO A 15 -18.57 -13.27 35.58
C PRO A 15 -19.31 -12.61 34.41
N GLU A 16 -20.07 -11.54 34.67
CA GLU A 16 -20.81 -10.82 33.63
C GLU A 16 -19.87 -10.16 32.61
N TYR A 17 -18.69 -9.75 33.06
CA TYR A 17 -17.68 -9.15 32.18
C TYR A 17 -17.01 -10.20 31.30
N VAL A 18 -16.70 -11.38 31.87
CA VAL A 18 -16.19 -12.54 31.12
C VAL A 18 -17.18 -12.94 30.04
N ASN A 19 -18.41 -13.22 30.43
CA ASN A 19 -19.46 -13.71 29.54
C ASN A 19 -19.86 -12.67 28.49
N GLY A 20 -19.94 -11.39 28.87
CA GLY A 20 -20.25 -10.31 27.93
C GLY A 20 -19.20 -10.09 26.85
N LEU A 21 -17.91 -10.30 27.17
CA LEU A 21 -16.84 -10.20 26.17
C LEU A 21 -16.68 -11.46 25.31
N LEU A 22 -16.86 -12.63 25.92
CA LEU A 22 -16.69 -13.92 25.24
C LEU A 22 -17.92 -14.36 24.47
N GLY A 23 -19.09 -13.75 24.71
CA GLY A 23 -20.35 -14.20 24.13
C GLY A 23 -20.82 -15.56 24.70
N MET A 24 -20.33 -15.93 25.88
CA MET A 24 -20.57 -17.22 26.51
C MET A 24 -21.45 -17.09 27.76
N SER A 25 -21.82 -18.22 28.37
CA SER A 25 -22.59 -18.27 29.62
C SER A 25 -21.90 -19.18 30.65
N PHE A 26 -20.62 -18.96 30.90
CA PHE A 26 -19.87 -19.71 31.91
C PHE A 26 -20.36 -19.39 33.32
N SER A 27 -20.55 -20.44 34.12
CA SER A 27 -20.69 -20.37 35.57
C SER A 27 -19.37 -19.94 36.24
N MET A 28 -19.44 -19.52 37.51
CA MET A 28 -18.23 -19.15 38.27
C MET A 28 -17.28 -20.33 38.45
N GLU A 29 -17.82 -21.54 38.59
CA GLU A 29 -17.09 -22.79 38.68
C GLU A 29 -16.35 -23.13 37.38
N GLU A 30 -17.01 -22.94 36.23
CA GLU A 30 -16.36 -23.12 34.92
C GLU A 30 -15.24 -22.10 34.71
N ILE A 31 -15.49 -20.82 35.00
CA ILE A 31 -14.47 -19.77 34.92
C ILE A 31 -13.27 -20.12 35.81
N LYS A 32 -13.51 -20.61 37.02
CA LYS A 32 -12.46 -21.08 37.93
C LYS A 32 -11.63 -22.19 37.30
N ILE A 33 -12.28 -23.24 36.77
CA ILE A 33 -11.58 -24.37 36.14
C ILE A 33 -10.72 -23.89 34.96
N LEU A 34 -11.24 -22.97 34.14
CA LEU A 34 -10.52 -22.42 32.99
C LEU A 34 -9.30 -21.60 33.43
N LEU A 35 -9.43 -20.74 34.44
CA LEU A 35 -8.31 -19.99 35.00
C LEU A 35 -7.28 -20.88 35.70
N GLU A 36 -7.71 -21.94 36.39
CA GLU A 36 -6.82 -22.91 37.04
C GLU A 36 -6.03 -23.72 36.00
N LYS A 37 -6.62 -24.08 34.85
CA LYS A 37 -5.90 -24.66 33.71
C LYS A 37 -4.76 -23.74 33.23
N MET A 38 -4.95 -22.43 33.32
CA MET A 38 -3.94 -21.40 32.99
C MET A 38 -3.01 -21.05 34.17
N ARG A 39 -3.03 -21.86 35.23
CA ARG A 39 -2.17 -21.75 36.43
C ARG A 39 -2.41 -20.52 37.29
N TYR A 40 -3.62 -19.97 37.26
CA TYR A 40 -4.05 -19.00 38.26
C TYR A 40 -4.54 -19.71 39.53
N GLY A 41 -4.36 -19.07 40.68
CA GLY A 41 -5.16 -19.42 41.86
C GLY A 41 -6.49 -18.67 41.78
N VAL A 42 -7.59 -19.30 42.21
CA VAL A 42 -8.91 -18.67 42.17
C VAL A 42 -9.65 -18.90 43.48
N GLU A 43 -10.07 -17.81 44.10
CA GLU A 43 -10.91 -17.79 45.30
C GLU A 43 -12.29 -17.25 44.91
N LEU A 44 -13.37 -17.99 45.23
CA LEU A 44 -14.75 -17.56 44.99
C LEU A 44 -15.29 -16.92 46.28
N ASP A 45 -15.75 -15.67 46.19
CA ASP A 45 -16.32 -14.91 47.32
C ASP A 45 -17.69 -14.33 46.93
N GLY A 46 -18.76 -15.03 47.31
CA GLY A 46 -20.13 -14.67 46.96
C GLY A 46 -20.32 -14.60 45.44
N ASN A 47 -20.51 -13.39 44.91
CA ASN A 47 -20.71 -13.13 43.48
C ASN A 47 -19.44 -12.57 42.78
N LYS A 48 -18.26 -12.78 43.37
CA LYS A 48 -16.97 -12.26 42.86
C LYS A 48 -15.96 -13.39 42.71
N ILE A 49 -15.19 -13.32 41.62
CA ILE A 49 -14.05 -14.20 41.39
C ILE A 49 -12.79 -13.42 41.72
N GLN A 50 -12.04 -13.85 42.73
CA GLN A 50 -10.74 -13.27 43.07
C GLN A 50 -9.63 -14.15 42.51
N VAL A 51 -8.89 -13.60 41.53
CA VAL A 51 -7.81 -14.29 40.84
C VAL A 51 -6.47 -13.93 41.48
N LEU A 52 -5.71 -14.97 41.84
CA LEU A 52 -4.37 -14.90 42.38
C LEU A 52 -3.38 -15.09 41.22
N ILE A 53 -2.83 -13.98 40.76
CA ILE A 53 -1.90 -13.93 39.64
C ILE A 53 -0.50 -14.27 40.18
N PRO A 54 0.09 -15.39 39.75
CA PRO A 54 1.41 -15.78 40.23
C PRO A 54 2.47 -14.76 39.79
N PRO A 55 3.56 -14.59 40.55
CA PRO A 55 4.56 -13.53 40.33
C PRO A 55 5.30 -13.65 38.99
N TYR A 56 5.26 -14.83 38.34
CA TYR A 56 5.86 -15.04 37.02
C TYR A 56 4.95 -14.61 35.86
N ARG A 57 3.66 -14.36 36.08
CA ARG A 57 2.73 -13.80 35.08
C ARG A 57 2.81 -12.27 35.13
N THR A 58 3.89 -11.73 34.58
CA THR A 58 4.13 -10.28 34.51
C THR A 58 3.34 -9.58 33.40
N ASP A 59 2.83 -10.38 32.47
CA ASP A 59 2.02 -10.01 31.30
C ASP A 59 0.59 -9.61 31.67
N VAL A 60 0.04 -10.15 32.77
CA VAL A 60 -1.30 -9.76 33.23
C VAL A 60 -1.23 -8.35 33.79
N LEU A 61 -1.99 -7.42 33.24
CA LEU A 61 -2.05 -6.01 33.65
C LEU A 61 -3.49 -5.53 33.84
N HIS A 62 -4.45 -6.16 33.17
CA HIS A 62 -5.86 -5.79 33.16
C HIS A 62 -6.75 -7.05 33.25
N PRO A 63 -7.99 -6.97 33.76
CA PRO A 63 -8.90 -8.12 33.78
C PRO A 63 -9.15 -8.78 32.42
N ILE A 64 -8.89 -8.08 31.31
CA ILE A 64 -9.05 -8.62 29.95
C ILE A 64 -8.01 -9.71 29.63
N ASP A 65 -6.82 -9.64 30.22
CA ASP A 65 -5.78 -10.66 30.03
C ASP A 65 -6.20 -11.99 30.69
N LEU A 66 -6.96 -11.91 31.79
CA LEU A 66 -7.57 -13.08 32.42
C LEU A 66 -8.69 -13.66 31.54
N ILE A 67 -9.42 -12.81 30.82
CA ILE A 67 -10.49 -13.23 29.89
C ILE A 67 -9.89 -13.89 28.65
N GLU A 68 -8.77 -13.39 28.13
CA GLU A 68 -7.98 -14.03 27.09
C GLU A 68 -7.54 -15.44 27.54
N ASP A 69 -6.97 -15.58 28.74
CA ASP A 69 -6.59 -16.88 29.27
C ASP A 69 -7.79 -17.83 29.46
N ILE A 70 -8.96 -17.32 29.86
CA ILE A 70 -10.20 -18.09 29.90
C ILE A 70 -10.58 -18.59 28.49
N ALA A 71 -10.48 -17.73 27.47
CA ALA A 71 -10.75 -18.11 26.08
C ALA A 71 -9.76 -19.17 25.57
N ILE A 72 -8.47 -19.03 25.87
CA ILE A 72 -7.42 -20.01 25.53
C ILE A 72 -7.72 -21.35 26.20
N ALA A 73 -8.04 -21.34 27.51
CA ALA A 73 -8.34 -22.55 28.26
C ALA A 73 -9.64 -23.24 27.81
N HIS A 74 -10.60 -22.46 27.30
CA HIS A 74 -11.82 -22.95 26.72
C HIS A 74 -11.58 -23.59 25.35
N GLY A 75 -10.63 -23.05 24.58
CA GLY A 75 -10.34 -23.44 23.20
C GLY A 75 -11.13 -22.55 22.24
N TYR A 76 -10.41 -21.84 21.36
CA TYR A 76 -11.02 -20.92 20.39
C TYR A 76 -11.95 -21.62 19.40
N GLU A 77 -11.73 -22.92 19.18
CA GLU A 77 -12.56 -23.78 18.34
C GLU A 77 -13.97 -24.05 18.90
N ASN A 78 -14.19 -23.78 20.19
CA ASN A 78 -15.46 -24.05 20.86
C ASN A 78 -16.41 -22.84 20.85
N PHE A 79 -16.00 -21.71 20.27
CA PHE A 79 -16.86 -20.54 20.07
C PHE A 79 -17.67 -20.68 18.79
N GLU A 80 -18.99 -20.49 18.90
CA GLU A 80 -19.85 -20.39 17.71
C GLU A 80 -19.67 -19.01 17.05
N PRO A 81 -19.33 -18.94 15.75
CA PRO A 81 -19.20 -17.66 15.06
C PRO A 81 -20.54 -16.92 14.98
N GLU A 82 -20.60 -15.68 15.48
CA GLU A 82 -21.76 -14.80 15.33
C GLU A 82 -21.46 -13.68 14.33
N MET A 83 -22.40 -13.43 13.42
CA MET A 83 -22.32 -12.27 12.52
C MET A 83 -22.60 -10.99 13.31
N PRO A 84 -21.70 -9.99 13.27
CA PRO A 84 -21.92 -8.74 13.97
C PRO A 84 -23.13 -8.01 13.38
N LYS A 85 -24.02 -7.51 14.23
CA LYS A 85 -25.21 -6.73 13.83
C LYS A 85 -24.82 -5.29 13.50
N LEU A 86 -23.99 -5.12 12.48
CA LEU A 86 -23.56 -3.82 11.96
C LEU A 86 -24.45 -3.41 10.79
N GLY A 87 -25.24 -2.34 10.96
CA GLY A 87 -26.08 -1.78 9.91
C GLY A 87 -25.33 -0.75 9.06
N THR A 88 -24.33 -1.18 8.29
CA THR A 88 -23.52 -0.27 7.46
C THR A 88 -23.47 -0.74 6.01
N VAL A 89 -23.47 0.21 5.08
CA VAL A 89 -23.21 -0.03 3.65
C VAL A 89 -21.79 0.46 3.36
N GLY A 90 -20.96 -0.40 2.78
CA GLY A 90 -19.63 -0.01 2.33
C GLY A 90 -19.68 0.51 0.90
N GLU A 91 -18.88 1.53 0.60
CA GLU A 91 -18.65 2.02 -0.76
C GLU A 91 -17.13 2.18 -1.02
N PRO A 92 -16.67 2.00 -2.27
CA PRO A 92 -15.28 2.29 -2.62
C PRO A 92 -14.98 3.79 -2.47
N ASP A 93 -13.76 4.09 -2.04
CA ASP A 93 -13.23 5.45 -2.10
C ASP A 93 -13.29 6.01 -3.54
N GLU A 94 -13.61 7.29 -3.68
CA GLU A 94 -13.79 7.93 -4.99
C GLU A 94 -12.54 7.82 -5.87
N LEU A 95 -11.34 7.94 -5.27
CA LEU A 95 -10.08 7.81 -5.99
C LEU A 95 -9.85 6.39 -6.49
N GLU A 96 -10.26 5.38 -5.72
CA GLU A 96 -10.11 3.98 -6.14
C GLU A 96 -11.13 3.62 -7.23
N ARG A 97 -12.36 4.13 -7.14
CA ARG A 97 -13.34 4.01 -8.22
C ARG A 97 -12.81 4.64 -9.51
N PHE A 98 -12.27 5.85 -9.42
CA PHE A 98 -11.67 6.57 -10.55
C PHE A 98 -10.46 5.84 -11.13
N SER A 99 -9.56 5.34 -10.27
CA SER A 99 -8.41 4.53 -10.65
C SER A 99 -8.82 3.27 -11.40
N SER A 100 -9.87 2.58 -10.93
CA SER A 100 -10.39 1.36 -11.55
C SER A 100 -10.93 1.63 -12.97
N THR A 101 -11.68 2.72 -13.16
CA THR A 101 -12.13 3.14 -14.50
C THR A 101 -10.97 3.39 -15.45
N LEU A 102 -9.89 4.01 -14.96
CA LEU A 102 -8.70 4.24 -15.78
C LEU A 102 -7.92 2.96 -16.11
N ARG A 103 -7.88 1.99 -15.21
CA ARG A 103 -7.31 0.67 -15.52
C ARG A 103 -8.06 0.00 -16.67
N GLU A 104 -9.39 -0.03 -16.61
CA GLU A 104 -10.23 -0.59 -17.68
C GLU A 104 -9.99 0.13 -19.02
N LEU A 105 -9.89 1.46 -18.99
CA LEU A 105 -9.60 2.25 -20.18
C LEU A 105 -8.22 1.89 -20.79
N MET A 106 -7.19 1.73 -19.96
CA MET A 106 -5.85 1.35 -20.41
C MET A 106 -5.81 -0.06 -21.00
N LEU A 107 -6.58 -1.01 -20.46
CA LEU A 107 -6.78 -2.33 -21.06
C LEU A 107 -7.42 -2.21 -22.46
N GLY A 108 -8.40 -1.32 -22.61
CA GLY A 108 -9.03 -1.00 -23.91
C GLY A 108 -8.05 -0.41 -24.93
N PHE A 109 -7.04 0.34 -24.49
CA PHE A 109 -5.93 0.82 -25.32
C PHE A 109 -4.87 -0.25 -25.63
N GLY A 110 -5.05 -1.48 -25.14
CA GLY A 110 -4.17 -2.62 -25.38
C GLY A 110 -2.89 -2.60 -24.53
N PHE A 111 -2.92 -1.93 -23.37
CA PHE A 111 -1.82 -1.98 -22.42
C PHE A 111 -2.00 -3.13 -21.41
N GLN A 112 -0.89 -3.65 -20.91
CA GLN A 112 -0.83 -4.61 -19.82
C GLN A 112 -0.47 -3.90 -18.51
N GLU A 113 -1.28 -4.07 -17.47
CA GLU A 113 -0.94 -3.50 -16.16
C GLU A 113 0.23 -4.25 -15.54
N VAL A 114 1.15 -3.51 -14.93
CA VAL A 114 2.26 -4.02 -14.11
C VAL A 114 2.21 -3.40 -12.72
N MET A 115 2.78 -4.09 -11.75
CA MET A 115 2.91 -3.61 -10.38
C MET A 115 4.38 -3.51 -10.02
N THR A 116 4.89 -2.30 -9.82
CA THR A 116 6.27 -2.06 -9.40
C THR A 116 6.36 -1.67 -7.93
N LEU A 117 7.57 -1.73 -7.36
CA LEU A 117 7.79 -1.36 -5.97
C LEU A 117 7.77 0.16 -5.81
N ILE A 118 7.13 0.64 -4.74
CA ILE A 118 7.18 2.06 -4.36
C ILE A 118 8.61 2.47 -3.98
N MET A 119 9.36 1.56 -3.36
CA MET A 119 10.75 1.79 -2.97
C MET A 119 11.70 1.58 -4.16
N THR A 120 12.55 2.57 -4.42
CA THR A 120 13.54 2.59 -5.50
C THR A 120 14.84 3.26 -5.02
N SER A 121 15.72 3.60 -5.96
CA SER A 121 16.99 4.28 -5.71
C SER A 121 17.05 5.63 -6.42
N LYS A 122 17.86 6.56 -5.88
CA LYS A 122 18.16 7.84 -6.56
C LYS A 122 18.74 7.63 -7.95
N LYS A 123 19.51 6.55 -8.13
CA LYS A 123 20.08 6.17 -9.42
C LYS A 123 18.99 5.89 -10.46
N ASN A 124 17.99 5.07 -10.11
CA ASN A 124 16.89 4.75 -11.02
C ASN A 124 15.96 5.95 -11.24
N LEU A 125 15.63 6.65 -10.16
CA LEU A 125 14.66 7.75 -10.20
C LEU A 125 15.18 8.99 -10.96
N PHE A 126 16.48 9.28 -10.87
CA PHE A 126 17.06 10.51 -11.39
C PHE A 126 18.18 10.29 -12.42
N ASP A 127 19.28 9.65 -12.00
CA ASP A 127 20.52 9.53 -12.81
C ASP A 127 20.26 8.83 -14.15
N ARG A 128 19.69 7.62 -14.12
CA ARG A 128 19.39 6.85 -15.34
C ARG A 128 18.37 7.56 -16.23
N MET A 129 17.50 8.37 -15.63
CA MET A 129 16.48 9.16 -16.32
C MET A 129 17.00 10.51 -16.83
N GLY A 130 18.26 10.87 -16.57
CA GLY A 130 18.85 12.12 -17.05
C GLY A 130 18.20 13.38 -16.48
N VAL A 131 17.69 13.31 -15.25
CA VAL A 131 17.09 14.46 -14.55
C VAL A 131 17.88 14.81 -13.29
N PRO A 132 17.87 16.08 -12.85
CA PRO A 132 18.52 16.46 -11.60
C PRO A 132 17.90 15.72 -10.41
N GLU A 133 18.72 15.42 -9.41
CA GLU A 133 18.22 14.87 -8.16
C GLU A 133 17.34 15.89 -7.44
N GLU A 134 16.17 15.44 -7.00
CA GLU A 134 15.24 16.23 -6.19
C GLU A 134 15.10 15.64 -4.78
N LEU A 135 14.46 16.40 -3.88
CA LEU A 135 14.15 15.90 -2.55
C LEU A 135 13.13 14.77 -2.62
N THR A 136 13.39 13.70 -1.88
CA THR A 136 12.52 12.50 -1.82
C THR A 136 12.36 12.03 -0.38
N THR A 137 11.26 11.35 -0.10
CA THR A 137 11.12 10.59 1.14
C THR A 137 12.11 9.42 1.13
N MET A 138 12.94 9.32 2.18
CA MET A 138 14.05 8.38 2.27
C MET A 138 13.99 7.57 3.56
N THR A 139 14.27 6.27 3.46
CA THR A 139 14.40 5.40 4.63
C THR A 139 15.68 5.73 5.39
N LYS A 140 15.60 5.95 6.70
CA LYS A 140 16.76 6.34 7.53
C LYS A 140 17.87 5.27 7.58
N SER A 141 17.48 3.99 7.56
CA SER A 141 18.40 2.84 7.59
C SER A 141 17.95 1.80 6.55
N PRO A 142 18.20 2.03 5.25
CA PRO A 142 17.73 1.13 4.21
C PRO A 142 18.54 -0.18 4.23
N VAL A 143 17.85 -1.31 4.07
CA VAL A 143 18.49 -2.64 3.96
C VAL A 143 19.29 -2.76 2.65
N SER A 144 18.86 -2.05 1.60
CA SER A 144 19.54 -1.99 0.29
C SER A 144 19.47 -0.57 -0.28
N LEU A 145 20.54 -0.14 -0.97
CA LEU A 145 20.56 1.13 -1.69
C LEU A 145 19.59 1.15 -2.87
N GLU A 146 19.27 -0.01 -3.44
CA GLU A 146 18.29 -0.17 -4.53
C GLU A 146 16.84 0.18 -4.09
N HIS A 147 16.58 0.17 -2.78
CA HIS A 147 15.27 0.47 -2.17
C HIS A 147 15.44 1.46 -1.01
N SER A 148 16.15 2.56 -1.29
CA SER A 148 16.52 3.57 -0.29
C SER A 148 15.53 4.74 -0.20
N ILE A 149 14.82 5.04 -1.29
CA ILE A 149 13.88 6.16 -1.39
C ILE A 149 12.53 5.70 -1.92
N ALA A 150 11.47 6.45 -1.64
CA ALA A 150 10.19 6.27 -2.31
C ALA A 150 10.20 6.96 -3.69
N ARG A 151 9.54 6.33 -4.67
CA ARG A 151 9.36 6.90 -6.02
C ARG A 151 8.48 8.15 -5.97
N THR A 152 8.85 9.16 -6.75
CA THR A 152 8.06 10.40 -6.94
C THR A 152 7.26 10.39 -8.25
N TRP A 153 7.55 9.44 -9.14
CA TRP A 153 6.94 9.25 -10.45
C TRP A 153 7.12 7.79 -10.92
N LEU A 154 6.31 7.34 -11.87
CA LEU A 154 6.14 5.92 -12.22
C LEU A 154 7.00 5.48 -13.42
N ILE A 155 7.25 6.39 -14.37
CA ILE A 155 7.99 6.07 -15.61
C ILE A 155 9.33 5.36 -15.34
N PRO A 156 10.17 5.76 -14.36
CA PRO A 156 11.45 5.08 -14.15
C PRO A 156 11.29 3.60 -13.79
N SER A 157 10.26 3.28 -12.99
CA SER A 157 9.93 1.90 -12.63
C SER A 157 9.42 1.10 -13.84
N LEU A 158 8.63 1.71 -14.72
CA LEU A 158 8.20 1.09 -15.98
C LEU A 158 9.38 0.83 -16.92
N MET A 159 10.37 1.73 -16.97
CA MET A 159 11.59 1.54 -17.74
C MET A 159 12.42 0.36 -17.22
N GLU A 160 12.50 0.14 -15.91
CA GLU A 160 13.13 -1.07 -15.34
C GLU A 160 12.38 -2.36 -15.73
N VAL A 161 11.05 -2.32 -15.82
CA VAL A 161 10.26 -3.47 -16.28
C VAL A 161 10.57 -3.77 -17.75
N LEU A 162 10.63 -2.76 -18.61
CA LEU A 162 11.05 -2.94 -20.00
C LEU A 162 12.47 -3.52 -20.09
N GLU A 163 13.42 -3.00 -19.32
CA GLU A 163 14.80 -3.49 -19.30
C GLU A 163 14.87 -4.99 -18.96
N ARG A 164 14.15 -5.41 -17.93
CA ARG A 164 14.08 -6.83 -17.51
C ARG A 164 13.41 -7.72 -18.56
N ASN A 165 12.57 -7.14 -19.43
CA ASN A 165 11.80 -7.85 -20.43
C ASN A 165 12.23 -7.53 -21.87
N LYS A 166 13.39 -6.90 -22.08
CA LYS A 166 13.85 -6.47 -23.41
C LYS A 166 14.05 -7.60 -24.43
N ASN A 167 14.19 -8.84 -23.94
CA ASN A 167 14.31 -10.06 -24.74
C ASN A 167 12.95 -10.72 -25.05
N ARG A 168 11.84 -10.13 -24.58
CA ARG A 168 10.47 -10.56 -24.91
C ARG A 168 10.00 -9.88 -26.19
N GLU A 169 8.96 -10.43 -26.78
CA GLU A 169 8.40 -9.92 -28.04
C GLU A 169 7.88 -8.49 -27.90
N TYR A 170 8.06 -7.72 -28.98
CA TYR A 170 7.48 -6.40 -29.16
C TYR A 170 6.21 -6.49 -30.03
N PRO A 171 5.25 -5.55 -29.92
CA PRO A 171 5.29 -4.34 -29.09
C PRO A 171 5.02 -4.64 -27.62
N GLN A 172 5.73 -3.93 -26.74
CA GLN A 172 5.46 -3.94 -25.30
C GLN A 172 4.70 -2.66 -24.95
N ARG A 173 3.50 -2.81 -24.40
CA ARG A 173 2.65 -1.72 -23.92
C ARG A 173 2.32 -2.00 -22.48
N ILE A 174 2.96 -1.30 -21.55
CA ILE A 174 2.75 -1.52 -20.12
C ILE A 174 2.36 -0.23 -19.42
N PHE A 175 1.53 -0.35 -18.39
CA PHE A 175 1.09 0.79 -17.61
C PHE A 175 1.01 0.42 -16.14
N GLU A 176 0.96 1.43 -15.28
CA GLU A 176 0.70 1.27 -13.86
C GLU A 176 -0.18 2.41 -13.36
N VAL A 177 -1.17 2.07 -12.52
CA VAL A 177 -1.87 3.02 -11.65
C VAL A 177 -1.38 2.79 -10.22
N GLY A 178 -0.60 3.72 -9.69
CA GLY A 178 0.10 3.52 -8.42
C GLY A 178 0.47 4.80 -7.68
N ASP A 179 0.74 4.66 -6.39
CA ASP A 179 1.09 5.79 -5.52
C ASP A 179 2.56 6.20 -5.68
N CYS A 180 2.78 7.50 -5.62
CA CYS A 180 4.07 8.15 -5.57
C CYS A 180 4.12 9.07 -4.34
N ILE A 181 5.24 9.07 -3.64
CA ILE A 181 5.40 9.80 -2.38
C ILE A 181 6.27 11.02 -2.62
N ASN A 182 5.75 12.21 -2.31
CA ASN A 182 6.51 13.44 -2.46
C ASN A 182 7.54 13.62 -1.31
N ALA A 183 8.32 14.69 -1.35
CA ALA A 183 9.32 15.00 -0.31
C ALA A 183 8.73 15.29 1.09
N LYS A 184 7.44 15.63 1.16
CA LYS A 184 6.72 15.89 2.42
C LYS A 184 6.11 14.62 3.03
N GLY A 185 6.12 13.52 2.28
CA GLY A 185 5.48 12.27 2.67
C GLY A 185 4.00 12.18 2.27
N ASP A 186 3.52 13.07 1.39
CA ASP A 186 2.15 12.97 0.87
C ASP A 186 2.12 12.00 -0.32
N ASP A 187 1.09 11.14 -0.33
CA ASP A 187 0.82 10.22 -1.42
C ASP A 187 0.05 10.92 -2.55
N LYS A 188 0.48 10.67 -3.79
CA LYS A 188 -0.21 11.08 -5.01
C LYS A 188 -0.37 9.88 -5.91
N ARG A 189 -1.63 9.54 -6.24
CA ARG A 189 -1.97 8.45 -7.14
C ARG A 189 -1.75 8.92 -8.57
N LYS A 190 -0.96 8.17 -9.33
CA LYS A 190 -0.61 8.49 -10.70
C LYS A 190 -0.96 7.35 -11.64
N LEU A 191 -1.14 7.68 -12.91
CA LEU A 191 -1.20 6.74 -14.03
C LEU A 191 -0.02 7.03 -14.94
N ALA A 192 0.77 6.02 -15.27
CA ALA A 192 1.79 6.14 -16.31
C ALA A 192 1.75 4.95 -17.24
N GLY A 193 2.17 5.17 -18.49
CA GLY A 193 2.28 4.10 -19.48
C GLY A 193 3.49 4.32 -20.38
N VAL A 194 4.08 3.21 -20.81
CA VAL A 194 5.19 3.18 -21.77
C VAL A 194 4.90 2.23 -22.92
N ILE A 195 5.33 2.61 -24.12
CA ILE A 195 5.23 1.80 -25.33
C ILE A 195 6.63 1.64 -25.89
N ALA A 196 7.04 0.39 -26.13
CA ALA A 196 8.33 0.05 -26.72
C ALA A 196 8.14 -0.80 -27.99
N HIS A 197 8.64 -0.31 -29.13
CA HIS A 197 8.83 -1.06 -30.38
C HIS A 197 9.56 -0.18 -31.41
N SER A 198 10.05 -0.80 -32.49
CA SER A 198 10.86 -0.15 -33.54
C SER A 198 10.25 1.06 -34.26
N LYS A 199 8.95 1.31 -34.09
CA LYS A 199 8.20 2.37 -34.81
C LYS A 199 7.45 3.32 -33.87
N THR A 200 7.55 3.14 -32.55
CA THR A 200 6.83 4.01 -31.63
C THR A 200 7.35 5.44 -31.75
N ASN A 201 6.45 6.41 -31.62
CA ASN A 201 6.74 7.81 -31.85
C ASN A 201 5.77 8.72 -31.09
N PHE A 202 6.08 10.02 -31.08
CA PHE A 202 5.33 11.05 -30.37
C PHE A 202 3.85 11.06 -30.73
N SER A 203 3.50 10.86 -32.00
CA SER A 203 2.10 10.90 -32.46
C SER A 203 1.29 9.73 -31.91
N GLU A 204 1.87 8.52 -31.86
CA GLU A 204 1.23 7.36 -31.24
C GLU A 204 0.93 7.63 -29.77
N MET A 205 1.93 8.09 -29.01
CA MET A 205 1.77 8.38 -27.60
C MET A 205 0.79 9.53 -27.35
N LYS A 206 0.84 10.57 -28.20
CA LYS A 206 -0.12 11.67 -28.17
C LYS A 206 -1.55 11.15 -28.31
N SER A 207 -1.82 10.27 -29.28
CA SER A 207 -3.16 9.71 -29.49
C SER A 207 -3.68 8.93 -28.29
N ILE A 208 -2.82 8.14 -27.62
CA ILE A 208 -3.21 7.46 -26.38
C ILE A 208 -3.48 8.48 -25.27
N PHE A 209 -2.56 9.41 -25.05
CA PHE A 209 -2.67 10.41 -23.99
C PHE A 209 -3.92 11.29 -24.14
N THR A 210 -4.16 11.83 -25.33
CA THR A 210 -5.37 12.63 -25.60
C THR A 210 -6.63 11.79 -25.55
N GLY A 211 -6.57 10.54 -26.02
CA GLY A 211 -7.69 9.60 -25.93
C GLY A 211 -8.11 9.34 -24.48
N ILE A 212 -7.16 9.26 -23.53
CA ILE A 212 -7.47 9.16 -22.10
C ILE A 212 -8.22 10.41 -21.62
N LEU A 213 -7.71 11.61 -21.91
CA LEU A 213 -8.32 12.87 -21.47
C LEU A 213 -9.73 13.06 -22.08
N GLU A 214 -9.92 12.66 -23.33
CA GLU A 214 -11.20 12.73 -24.05
C GLU A 214 -12.24 11.76 -23.49
N ASN A 215 -11.84 10.54 -23.14
CA ASN A 215 -12.73 9.58 -22.46
C ASN A 215 -13.12 10.03 -21.06
N LEU A 216 -12.26 10.82 -20.41
CA LEU A 216 -12.57 11.50 -19.15
C LEU A 216 -13.40 12.78 -19.34
N GLY A 217 -13.74 13.17 -20.58
CA GLY A 217 -14.51 14.38 -20.87
C GLY A 217 -13.78 15.69 -20.54
N MET A 218 -12.46 15.65 -20.38
CA MET A 218 -11.68 16.81 -19.96
C MET A 218 -11.31 17.72 -21.13
N LYS A 219 -11.39 19.04 -20.90
CA LYS A 219 -10.78 20.04 -21.79
C LYS A 219 -9.30 20.16 -21.46
N TYR A 220 -8.45 20.07 -22.47
CA TYR A 220 -7.01 20.15 -22.31
C TYR A 220 -6.36 21.08 -23.34
N LYS A 221 -5.22 21.65 -22.96
CA LYS A 221 -4.34 22.44 -23.83
C LYS A 221 -2.96 21.81 -23.76
N ILE A 222 -2.43 21.42 -24.91
CA ILE A 222 -1.09 20.86 -25.03
C ILE A 222 -0.10 22.01 -25.14
N GLU A 223 0.95 21.98 -24.33
CA GLU A 223 2.03 22.95 -24.32
C GLU A 223 3.37 22.25 -24.51
N GLU A 224 4.34 22.95 -25.10
CA GLU A 224 5.71 22.43 -25.21
C GLU A 224 6.29 22.24 -23.80
N PHE A 225 6.85 21.07 -23.54
CA PHE A 225 7.45 20.74 -22.26
C PHE A 225 8.88 20.27 -22.43
N LYS A 226 9.77 20.73 -21.53
CA LYS A 226 11.17 20.33 -21.52
C LYS A 226 11.44 19.49 -20.29
N HIS A 227 11.83 18.24 -20.52
CA HIS A 227 12.11 17.27 -19.48
C HIS A 227 13.36 16.47 -19.85
N GLY A 228 14.31 16.33 -18.93
CA GLY A 228 15.64 15.74 -19.20
C GLY A 228 15.58 14.31 -19.74
N SER A 229 14.52 13.56 -19.38
CA SER A 229 14.32 12.19 -19.83
C SER A 229 13.81 12.02 -21.26
N PHE A 230 13.39 13.10 -21.93
CA PHE A 230 12.74 13.06 -23.24
C PHE A 230 13.57 13.78 -24.31
N ILE A 231 13.34 13.45 -25.57
CA ILE A 231 13.97 14.12 -26.70
C ILE A 231 13.50 15.60 -26.73
N PRO A 232 14.41 16.59 -26.79
CA PRO A 232 14.04 17.99 -26.93
C PRO A 232 13.11 18.22 -28.13
N GLY A 233 11.98 18.89 -27.91
CA GLY A 233 10.95 19.13 -28.93
C GLY A 233 10.01 17.95 -29.20
N ARG A 234 10.20 16.79 -28.54
CA ARG A 234 9.28 15.64 -28.59
C ARG A 234 8.74 15.27 -27.20
N CYS A 235 8.46 16.30 -26.41
CA CYS A 235 7.82 16.20 -25.11
C CYS A 235 6.81 17.33 -24.97
N ALA A 236 5.65 17.03 -24.43
CA ALA A 236 4.57 17.98 -24.24
C ALA A 236 3.83 17.70 -22.93
N SER A 237 3.24 18.75 -22.38
CA SER A 237 2.47 18.66 -21.14
C SER A 237 1.06 19.20 -21.30
N VAL A 238 0.21 18.77 -20.39
CA VAL A 238 -1.08 19.39 -20.04
C VAL A 238 -1.04 19.70 -18.54
N LYS A 239 -2.07 20.37 -18.02
CA LYS A 239 -2.15 20.72 -16.58
C LYS A 239 -1.88 19.54 -15.62
N TYR A 240 -2.31 18.34 -15.99
CA TYR A 240 -2.31 17.16 -15.11
C TYR A 240 -1.22 16.13 -15.42
N GLY A 241 -0.31 16.40 -16.36
CA GLY A 241 0.71 15.43 -16.74
C GLY A 241 1.42 15.73 -18.04
N PHE A 242 2.24 14.79 -18.49
CA PHE A 242 3.09 14.97 -19.68
C PHE A 242 3.28 13.66 -20.43
N PHE A 243 3.72 13.77 -21.68
CA PHE A 243 4.02 12.64 -22.54
C PHE A 243 5.13 12.99 -23.55
N GLY A 244 5.79 11.96 -24.11
CA GLY A 244 6.80 12.18 -25.14
C GLY A 244 7.58 10.94 -25.55
N GLU A 245 8.62 11.17 -26.36
CA GLU A 245 9.62 10.17 -26.74
C GLU A 245 10.83 10.22 -25.80
N ILE A 246 11.21 9.07 -25.24
CA ILE A 246 12.33 8.95 -24.31
C ILE A 246 13.65 9.24 -25.03
N HIS A 247 14.53 10.00 -24.36
CA HIS A 247 15.82 10.39 -24.90
C HIS A 247 16.73 9.17 -25.16
N PRO A 248 17.47 9.09 -26.29
CA PRO A 248 18.36 7.96 -26.58
C PRO A 248 19.36 7.64 -25.46
N LYS A 249 19.90 8.67 -24.81
CA LYS A 249 20.78 8.51 -23.63
C LYS A 249 20.11 7.78 -22.47
N VAL A 250 18.82 8.02 -22.23
CA VAL A 250 18.06 7.30 -21.21
C VAL A 250 17.83 5.85 -21.66
N LEU A 251 17.51 5.61 -22.93
CA LEU A 251 17.39 4.24 -23.46
C LEU A 251 18.68 3.45 -23.26
N GLU A 252 19.85 4.04 -23.52
CA GLU A 252 21.17 3.44 -23.24
C GLU A 252 21.34 3.11 -21.75
N ASN A 253 20.95 4.01 -20.84
CA ASN A 253 21.03 3.80 -19.40
C ASN A 253 20.13 2.66 -18.90
N PHE A 254 19.06 2.34 -19.64
CA PHE A 254 18.15 1.20 -19.40
C PHE A 254 18.41 0.02 -20.32
N ASN A 255 19.49 0.05 -21.10
CA ASN A 255 19.91 -1.04 -21.99
C ASN A 255 18.79 -1.48 -22.95
N LEU A 256 18.03 -0.51 -23.46
CA LEU A 256 16.93 -0.67 -24.40
C LEU A 256 17.37 -0.29 -25.81
N GLU A 257 17.15 -1.20 -26.76
CA GLU A 257 17.60 -1.06 -28.16
C GLU A 257 16.51 -0.52 -29.09
N VAL A 258 15.28 -0.42 -28.59
CA VAL A 258 14.13 0.10 -29.34
C VAL A 258 13.70 1.46 -28.77
N PRO A 259 13.10 2.33 -29.60
CA PRO A 259 12.50 3.56 -29.09
C PRO A 259 11.40 3.24 -28.09
N VAL A 260 11.27 4.12 -27.09
CA VAL A 260 10.23 4.09 -26.07
C VAL A 260 9.53 5.44 -26.03
N THR A 261 8.21 5.42 -25.99
CA THR A 261 7.39 6.58 -25.65
C THR A 261 6.78 6.37 -24.28
N ALA A 262 6.54 7.47 -23.56
CA ALA A 262 5.99 7.41 -22.21
C ALA A 262 5.00 8.55 -21.96
N PHE A 263 4.09 8.33 -21.01
CA PHE A 263 3.28 9.38 -20.42
C PHE A 263 3.11 9.16 -18.91
N GLU A 264 2.78 10.24 -18.21
CA GLU A 264 2.36 10.22 -16.81
C GLU A 264 1.26 11.26 -16.56
N LEU A 265 0.27 10.89 -15.75
CA LEU A 265 -0.87 11.69 -15.29
C LEU A 265 -0.98 11.61 -13.77
N ASP A 266 -1.25 12.74 -13.12
CA ASP A 266 -1.56 12.80 -11.69
C ASP A 266 -3.08 12.69 -11.50
N LEU A 267 -3.53 11.55 -10.97
CA LEU A 267 -4.96 11.26 -10.80
C LEU A 267 -5.55 12.02 -9.63
N SER A 268 -4.77 12.25 -8.57
CA SER A 268 -5.19 13.05 -7.43
C SER A 268 -5.51 14.48 -7.88
N LEU A 269 -4.67 15.10 -8.71
CA LEU A 269 -4.92 16.44 -9.27
C LEU A 269 -6.09 16.48 -10.25
N ILE A 270 -6.34 15.39 -11.00
CA ILE A 270 -7.50 15.31 -11.89
C ILE A 270 -8.78 15.26 -11.06
N LEU A 271 -8.84 14.39 -10.05
CA LEU A 271 -10.02 14.23 -9.22
C LEU A 271 -10.35 15.50 -8.41
N GLU A 272 -9.35 16.20 -7.89
CA GLU A 272 -9.53 17.51 -7.22
C GLU A 272 -10.08 18.60 -8.18
N GLY A 273 -9.92 18.42 -9.49
CA GLY A 273 -10.33 19.38 -10.52
C GLY A 273 -11.63 19.04 -11.26
N LEU A 274 -12.23 17.87 -10.99
CA LEU A 274 -13.53 17.43 -11.52
C LEU A 274 -14.66 17.89 -10.60
#